data_AF-A0A0C9YEW6-F1
#
_entry.id   AF-A0A0C9YEW6-F1
#
_cell.length_a   1.000
_cell.length_b   1.000
_cell.length_c   1.000
_cell.angle_alpha   90.00
_cell.angle_beta   90.00
_cell.angle_gamma   90.00
#
_symmetry.space_group_name_H-M   'P 1'
#
loop_
_entity.id
_entity.type
_entity.pdbx_description
1 polymer ?
#
loop_
_entity_poly.entity_id
_entity_poly.type
_entity_poly.pdbx_seq_one_letter_code
_entity_poly.pdbx_strand_id
1 'polypeptide(L)'
;MSSRSRTLSSATHTQSVTMNIPWGPVHRGRRLDEERPEAKRRKREEQPLHLTSRVVTDDTFARHEGFDLATFDDKSWPQLNLPSFCVLKQEPYNVFKSRVAARFQLPENKVRLWVLVNRQNKTVRPDMPIPENGPSLTVEAIRHNMAARQKDLRLYLDVIPDPSKPDPPPWHIMIFLKHFDTSKQSLFGVGKVYVSRNSKVQDLHPIINERMRWTSGTPLRLYEEIKPGMIESMKAKSTIDQSEIQDGDVICFQVEQAEKELRDLEKLDLYSNPAQFYGFLQNRVTIFFRPRLGRRDNDHPEFDLVLSKKDNYDMMSQKAGEYLRHDPIKLRFTTTHAANGAAKEVLKWSPNQSIADVMGLNYVNPTTTVILYEKLDVSIVEPEVMRSLKVIWIGIQTREEAFYPVLLPRTSKIRDLANQLAQIVTLTPGGTGKIRVFEVSKDGKTKEFMDSDTIGSVPDQVDLYAEVWAHTRTYNVIDLATQEIPRA
;
A
#
# COMPACT_ATOMS: atom_id res chain seq x y z
N MET A 1 -43.71 -43.82 47.77
CA MET A 1 -44.99 -43.94 47.04
C MET A 1 -45.29 -42.60 46.39
N SER A 2 -45.53 -42.63 45.09
CA SER A 2 -46.01 -41.52 44.26
C SER A 2 -47.32 -40.96 44.78
N SER A 3 -47.53 -39.65 44.72
CA SER A 3 -48.78 -39.15 44.13
C SER A 3 -48.72 -37.65 43.84
N ARG A 4 -49.15 -37.35 42.62
CA ARG A 4 -49.22 -36.06 41.95
C ARG A 4 -50.26 -35.12 42.55
N SER A 5 -50.00 -33.86 42.21
CA SER A 5 -50.86 -32.68 42.23
C SER A 5 -52.27 -32.87 41.64
N ARG A 6 -53.22 -32.10 42.19
CA ARG A 6 -54.38 -31.57 41.49
C ARG A 6 -54.70 -30.15 41.98
N THR A 7 -54.59 -29.22 41.03
CA THR A 7 -55.49 -28.10 40.70
C THR A 7 -56.22 -27.36 41.82
N LEU A 8 -56.14 -26.02 41.78
CA LEU A 8 -57.33 -25.16 41.70
C LEU A 8 -56.94 -23.75 41.21
N SER A 9 -57.70 -23.26 40.25
CA SER A 9 -57.68 -21.92 39.67
C SER A 9 -58.84 -21.14 40.27
N SER A 10 -58.61 -19.89 40.69
CA SER A 10 -59.63 -18.85 40.74
C SER A 10 -59.00 -17.46 40.67
N ALA A 11 -59.58 -16.64 39.80
CA ALA A 11 -59.32 -15.22 39.55
C ALA A 11 -59.40 -14.36 40.84
N THR A 12 -58.93 -13.12 40.98
CA THR A 12 -58.91 -11.95 40.09
C THR A 12 -58.14 -10.81 40.78
N HIS A 13 -57.52 -9.93 39.98
CA HIS A 13 -57.20 -8.51 40.23
C HIS A 13 -56.42 -8.09 41.49
N THR A 14 -55.18 -7.61 41.31
CA THR A 14 -54.57 -6.66 42.25
C THR A 14 -53.66 -5.68 41.50
N GLN A 15 -53.91 -4.39 41.73
CA GLN A 15 -53.17 -3.25 41.22
C GLN A 15 -51.75 -3.18 41.80
N SER A 16 -50.89 -2.56 41.00
CA SER A 16 -49.49 -2.24 41.20
C SER A 16 -49.14 -1.52 42.52
N VAL A 17 -48.10 -2.01 43.20
CA VAL A 17 -47.23 -1.20 44.06
C VAL A 17 -45.77 -1.57 43.77
N THR A 18 -45.06 -0.67 43.10
CA THR A 18 -43.61 -0.69 42.94
C THR A 18 -42.95 -0.19 44.24
N MET A 19 -42.29 -1.08 44.97
CA MET A 19 -41.40 -0.68 46.07
C MET A 19 -40.01 -0.34 45.53
N ASN A 20 -39.66 0.94 45.64
CA ASN A 20 -38.31 1.49 45.49
C ASN A 20 -37.38 0.98 46.60
N ILE A 21 -36.23 0.41 46.23
CA ILE A 21 -35.08 0.22 47.13
C ILE A 21 -33.98 1.21 46.72
N PRO A 22 -33.48 2.09 47.62
CA PRO A 22 -32.46 3.08 47.30
C PRO A 22 -31.02 2.54 47.43
N TRP A 23 -30.23 2.81 46.38
CA TRP A 23 -28.80 3.20 46.34
C TRP A 23 -27.75 2.47 47.21
N GLY A 24 -26.92 1.64 46.56
CA GLY A 24 -25.54 1.32 47.00
C GLY A 24 -24.53 2.43 46.59
N PRO A 25 -23.35 2.52 47.23
CA PRO A 25 -22.59 3.77 47.34
C PRO A 25 -21.94 4.23 46.03
N VAL A 26 -22.31 5.45 45.61
CA VAL A 26 -21.84 6.25 44.47
C VAL A 26 -20.33 6.57 44.48
N HIS A 27 -19.61 6.17 45.53
CA HIS A 27 -18.20 6.53 45.76
C HIS A 27 -17.17 5.67 45.03
N ARG A 28 -17.52 4.48 44.50
CA ARG A 28 -16.58 3.65 43.71
C ARG A 28 -16.49 4.06 42.23
N GLY A 29 -17.61 4.52 41.63
CA GLY A 29 -17.63 4.99 40.25
C GLY A 29 -16.92 6.34 40.07
N ARG A 30 -17.12 7.28 41.00
CA ARG A 30 -16.48 8.61 40.95
C ARG A 30 -14.96 8.57 41.02
N ARG A 31 -14.35 7.69 41.84
CA ARG A 31 -12.88 7.57 41.90
C ARG A 31 -12.29 7.09 40.57
N LEU A 32 -12.92 6.12 39.91
CA LEU A 32 -12.43 5.60 38.62
C LEU A 32 -12.67 6.57 37.45
N ASP A 33 -13.75 7.37 37.49
CA ASP A 33 -14.06 8.40 36.49
C ASP A 33 -13.29 9.71 36.68
N GLU A 34 -12.81 10.03 37.89
CA GLU A 34 -11.90 11.16 38.16
C GLU A 34 -10.42 10.78 37.97
N GLU A 35 -10.02 9.54 38.29
CA GLU A 35 -8.65 9.04 38.10
C GLU A 35 -8.25 8.94 36.62
N ARG A 36 -9.17 8.61 35.71
CA ARG A 36 -8.88 8.54 34.26
C ARG A 36 -8.52 9.89 33.63
N PRO A 37 -9.28 10.98 33.84
CA PRO A 37 -8.91 12.31 33.36
C PRO A 37 -7.74 12.91 34.14
N GLU A 38 -7.58 12.65 35.44
CA GLU A 38 -6.36 13.05 36.18
C GLU A 38 -5.12 12.33 35.65
N ALA A 39 -5.16 11.03 35.44
CA ALA A 39 -4.05 10.28 34.86
C ALA A 39 -3.73 10.74 33.43
N LYS A 40 -4.75 11.12 32.64
CA LYS A 40 -4.55 11.76 31.32
C LYS A 40 -3.95 13.16 31.44
N ARG A 41 -4.34 13.96 32.44
CA ARG A 41 -3.77 15.29 32.71
C ARG A 41 -2.32 15.18 33.19
N ARG A 42 -2.03 14.32 34.17
CA ARG A 42 -0.66 14.00 34.61
C ARG A 42 0.20 13.47 33.47
N LYS A 43 -0.30 12.53 32.66
CA LYS A 43 0.39 12.09 31.42
C LYS A 43 0.63 13.21 30.42
N ARG A 44 -0.19 14.28 30.39
CA ARG A 44 -0.05 15.42 29.48
C ARG A 44 0.93 16.45 30.03
N GLU A 45 1.02 16.58 31.35
CA GLU A 45 1.99 17.43 32.07
C GLU A 45 3.38 16.79 32.14
N GLU A 46 3.48 15.45 32.25
CA GLU A 46 4.73 14.68 32.27
C GLU A 46 5.31 14.42 30.87
N GLN A 47 4.48 14.42 29.82
CA GLN A 47 4.90 14.20 28.42
C GLN A 47 6.05 15.11 27.95
N PRO A 48 6.09 16.42 28.24
CA PRO A 48 7.22 17.27 27.83
C PRO A 48 8.53 16.96 28.58
N LEU A 49 8.50 16.23 29.70
CA LEU A 49 9.68 15.86 30.51
C LEU A 49 10.27 14.51 30.10
N HIS A 50 9.51 13.68 29.39
CA HIS A 50 9.93 12.34 29.00
C HIS A 50 10.33 12.27 27.52
N LEU A 51 11.19 11.31 27.23
CA LEU A 51 11.63 10.93 25.90
C LEU A 51 11.41 9.43 25.71
N THR A 52 10.87 9.06 24.56
CA THR A 52 10.83 7.66 24.15
C THR A 52 12.17 7.30 23.52
N SER A 53 12.85 6.29 24.08
CA SER A 53 14.02 5.68 23.45
C SER A 53 13.67 4.29 22.94
N ARG A 54 14.05 3.98 21.69
CA ARG A 54 13.87 2.66 21.07
C ARG A 54 15.23 2.04 20.79
N VAL A 55 15.45 0.81 21.24
CA VAL A 55 16.75 0.14 21.18
C VAL A 55 16.70 -1.04 20.22
N VAL A 56 17.55 -1.01 19.20
CA VAL A 56 17.84 -2.13 18.30
C VAL A 56 18.96 -2.96 18.91
N THR A 57 18.79 -4.27 18.88
CA THR A 57 19.75 -5.28 19.36
C THR A 57 20.12 -6.23 18.22
N ASP A 58 21.18 -7.03 18.41
CA ASP A 58 21.52 -8.10 17.46
C ASP A 58 20.37 -9.09 17.25
N ASP A 59 19.63 -9.41 18.31
CA ASP A 59 18.48 -10.30 18.28
C ASP A 59 17.30 -9.72 17.47
N THR A 60 16.98 -8.44 17.67
CA THR A 60 15.95 -7.78 16.86
C THR A 60 16.37 -7.62 15.41
N PHE A 61 17.64 -7.34 15.16
CA PHE A 61 18.19 -7.23 13.81
C PHE A 61 18.13 -8.58 13.07
N ALA A 62 18.43 -9.68 13.77
CA ALA A 62 18.38 -11.02 13.19
C ALA A 62 16.98 -11.47 12.76
N ARG A 63 15.93 -10.89 13.34
CA ARG A 63 14.52 -11.14 12.95
C ARG A 63 13.95 -10.11 11.98
N HIS A 64 14.72 -9.09 11.61
CA HIS A 64 14.24 -8.03 10.73
C HIS A 64 14.41 -8.42 9.27
N GLU A 65 13.29 -8.48 8.56
CA GLU A 65 13.22 -8.86 7.14
C GLU A 65 13.31 -7.68 6.17
N GLY A 66 13.24 -6.45 6.70
CA GLY A 66 13.13 -5.25 5.90
C GLY A 66 14.46 -4.57 5.58
N PHE A 67 14.35 -3.38 5.01
CA PHE A 67 15.46 -2.44 4.81
C PHE A 67 15.96 -1.89 6.17
N ASP A 68 17.23 -1.47 6.25
CA ASP A 68 17.90 -1.00 7.49
C ASP A 68 17.97 -2.08 8.59
N LEU A 69 18.31 -1.69 9.82
CA LEU A 69 18.41 -2.62 10.95
C LEU A 69 17.06 -2.90 11.61
N ALA A 70 16.10 -1.98 11.48
CA ALA A 70 14.75 -2.09 12.00
C ALA A 70 13.83 -1.06 11.33
N THR A 71 12.52 -1.34 11.33
CA THR A 71 11.50 -0.39 10.89
C THR A 71 11.00 0.46 12.07
N PHE A 72 11.10 1.79 11.96
CA PHE A 72 10.64 2.70 13.02
C PHE A 72 9.30 3.38 12.74
N ASP A 73 9.10 3.85 11.50
CA ASP A 73 7.97 4.74 11.16
C ASP A 73 7.07 4.18 10.06
N ASP A 74 7.48 3.09 9.40
CA ASP A 74 6.66 2.45 8.38
C ASP A 74 5.60 1.56 9.05
N LYS A 75 4.33 1.85 8.76
CA LYS A 75 3.16 1.10 9.25
C LYS A 75 2.73 0.00 8.27
N SER A 76 3.24 0.03 7.03
CA SER A 76 2.95 -0.98 6.02
C SER A 76 3.81 -2.25 6.20
N TRP A 77 4.86 -2.15 7.01
CA TRP A 77 5.67 -3.29 7.42
C TRP A 77 5.22 -3.83 8.78
N PRO A 78 5.22 -5.15 9.01
CA PRO A 78 5.04 -5.70 10.34
C PRO A 78 6.05 -5.07 11.31
N GLN A 79 5.56 -4.33 12.30
CA GLN A 79 6.45 -3.68 13.26
C GLN A 79 7.04 -4.74 14.18
N LEU A 80 8.35 -4.88 14.16
CA LEU A 80 9.04 -5.64 15.18
C LEU A 80 8.85 -4.90 16.52
N ASN A 81 8.48 -5.63 17.57
CA ASN A 81 8.38 -5.07 18.91
C ASN A 81 9.78 -4.70 19.42
N LEU A 82 10.23 -3.48 19.12
CA LEU A 82 11.50 -2.96 19.60
C LEU A 82 11.43 -2.66 21.09
N PRO A 83 12.43 -3.09 21.89
CA PRO A 83 12.59 -2.66 23.26
C PRO A 83 12.53 -1.13 23.37
N SER A 84 11.53 -0.64 24.10
CA SER A 84 11.24 0.79 24.23
C SER A 84 11.33 1.20 25.69
N PHE A 85 11.96 2.35 25.93
CA PHE A 85 12.18 2.93 27.25
C PHE A 85 11.52 4.29 27.32
N CYS A 86 10.77 4.54 28.38
CA CYS A 86 10.40 5.89 28.78
C CYS A 86 11.51 6.42 29.69
N VAL A 87 12.11 7.53 29.30
CA VAL A 87 13.34 8.08 29.90
C VAL A 87 13.09 9.54 30.23
N LEU A 88 13.51 10.00 31.41
CA LEU A 88 13.43 11.43 31.71
C LEU A 88 14.47 12.18 30.88
N LYS A 89 14.11 13.33 30.30
CA LYS A 89 15.04 14.13 29.49
C LYS A 89 16.31 14.53 30.23
N GLN A 90 16.16 14.85 31.52
CA GLN A 90 17.25 15.24 32.41
C GLN A 90 17.93 14.03 33.09
N GLU A 91 17.51 12.80 32.77
CA GLU A 91 18.16 11.59 33.30
C GLU A 91 19.63 11.56 32.87
N PRO A 92 20.57 11.33 33.82
CA PRO A 92 21.96 11.09 33.47
C PRO A 92 22.10 9.85 32.57
N TYR A 93 22.96 9.95 31.55
CA TYR A 93 23.15 8.89 30.57
C TYR A 93 23.60 7.57 31.20
N ASN A 94 24.48 7.61 32.20
CA ASN A 94 24.95 6.41 32.91
C ASN A 94 23.81 5.66 33.62
N VAL A 95 22.87 6.38 34.24
CA VAL A 95 21.67 5.79 34.87
C VAL A 95 20.81 5.11 33.81
N PHE A 96 20.58 5.79 32.67
CA PHE A 96 19.85 5.19 31.56
C PHE A 96 20.56 3.96 30.98
N LYS A 97 21.88 4.03 30.76
CA LYS A 97 22.72 2.92 30.28
C LYS A 97 22.64 1.71 31.22
N SER A 98 22.74 1.93 32.53
CA SER A 98 22.56 0.92 33.57
C SER A 98 21.18 0.23 33.48
N ARG A 99 20.10 1.00 33.25
CA ARG A 99 18.75 0.44 33.04
C ARG A 99 18.66 -0.41 31.78
N VAL A 100 19.30 0.02 30.69
CA VAL A 100 19.39 -0.76 29.45
C VAL A 100 20.14 -2.07 29.71
N ALA A 101 21.30 -2.00 30.35
CA ALA A 101 22.09 -3.18 30.72
C ALA A 101 21.28 -4.17 31.57
N ALA A 102 20.58 -3.69 32.60
CA ALA A 102 19.71 -4.51 33.44
C ALA A 102 18.54 -5.14 32.66
N ARG A 103 17.90 -4.40 31.74
CA ARG A 103 16.79 -4.91 30.92
C ARG A 103 17.19 -6.08 30.01
N PHE A 104 18.43 -6.09 29.56
CA PHE A 104 19.02 -7.15 28.73
C PHE A 104 19.88 -8.15 29.52
N GLN A 105 19.93 -8.02 30.85
CA GLN A 105 20.71 -8.89 31.74
C GLN A 105 22.21 -8.92 31.38
N LEU A 106 22.76 -7.76 30.99
CA LEU A 106 24.15 -7.59 30.63
C LEU A 106 24.92 -6.80 31.70
N PRO A 107 26.21 -7.10 31.93
CA PRO A 107 27.09 -6.21 32.68
C PRO A 107 27.19 -4.84 32.01
N GLU A 108 27.22 -3.76 32.80
CA GLU A 108 27.28 -2.38 32.27
C GLU A 108 28.54 -2.12 31.42
N ASN A 109 29.67 -2.70 31.80
CA ASN A 109 30.94 -2.63 31.06
C ASN A 109 30.94 -3.43 29.75
N LYS A 110 29.88 -4.22 29.48
CA LYS A 110 29.67 -4.90 28.20
C LYS A 110 28.73 -4.14 27.27
N VAL A 111 28.16 -3.02 27.72
CA VAL A 111 27.18 -2.26 26.95
C VAL A 111 27.84 -1.03 26.34
N ARG A 112 27.71 -0.89 25.02
CA ARG A 112 27.94 0.36 24.28
C ARG A 112 26.67 0.72 23.52
N LEU A 113 26.28 1.99 23.56
CA LEU A 113 25.10 2.47 22.84
C LEU A 113 25.54 3.37 21.69
N TRP A 114 25.02 3.08 20.50
CA TRP A 114 25.22 3.89 19.30
C TRP A 114 23.93 4.63 18.96
N VAL A 115 24.04 5.90 18.58
CA VAL A 115 22.88 6.67 18.11
C VAL A 115 22.61 6.29 16.66
N LEU A 116 21.35 5.94 16.34
CA LEU A 116 20.93 5.80 14.95
C LEU A 116 20.50 7.16 14.41
N VAL A 117 21.11 7.59 13.32
CA VAL A 117 20.83 8.89 12.68
C VAL A 117 20.07 8.71 11.38
N ASN A 118 19.28 9.73 11.01
CA ASN A 118 18.67 9.78 9.69
C ASN A 118 19.70 10.35 8.70
N ARG A 119 20.16 9.53 7.75
CA ARG A 119 21.10 9.95 6.72
C ARG A 119 20.42 10.67 5.55
N GLN A 120 21.20 11.35 4.73
CA GLN A 120 20.70 12.10 3.56
C GLN A 120 19.98 11.20 2.54
N ASN A 121 20.40 9.95 2.43
CA ASN A 121 19.81 8.93 1.56
C ASN A 121 18.56 8.25 2.16
N LYS A 122 17.99 8.82 3.23
CA LYS A 122 16.77 8.35 3.93
C LYS A 122 16.91 7.01 4.67
N THR A 123 18.13 6.57 4.94
CA THR A 123 18.38 5.41 5.81
C THR A 123 18.51 5.81 7.27
N VAL A 124 18.27 4.87 8.18
CA VAL A 124 18.44 5.03 9.63
C VAL A 124 19.49 4.05 10.12
N ARG A 125 20.72 4.53 10.35
CA ARG A 125 21.89 3.69 10.64
C ARG A 125 22.66 4.18 11.88
N PRO A 126 23.35 3.30 12.61
CA PRO A 126 24.32 3.69 13.63
C PRO A 126 25.39 4.59 13.01
N ASP A 127 25.76 5.66 13.70
CA ASP A 127 26.75 6.63 13.20
C ASP A 127 27.93 6.77 14.15
N MET A 128 27.65 7.11 15.41
CA MET A 128 28.67 7.24 16.45
C MET A 128 28.23 6.62 17.78
N PRO A 129 29.18 6.06 18.54
CA PRO A 129 28.92 5.62 19.90
C PRO A 129 28.71 6.83 20.82
N ILE A 130 27.85 6.70 21.82
CA ILE A 130 27.63 7.74 22.82
C ILE A 130 28.91 7.87 23.67
N PRO A 131 29.51 9.07 23.78
CA PRO A 131 30.71 9.27 24.58
C PRO A 131 30.46 9.02 26.07
N GLU A 132 31.37 8.31 26.73
CA GLU A 132 31.25 7.99 28.17
C GLU A 132 31.98 8.98 29.08
N ASN A 133 32.62 9.99 28.50
CA ASN A 133 33.54 10.93 29.16
C ASN A 133 32.86 12.16 29.81
N GLY A 134 31.52 12.21 29.85
CA GLY A 134 30.77 13.34 30.40
C GLY A 134 29.95 12.97 31.65
N PRO A 135 30.39 13.26 32.88
CA PRO A 135 29.61 13.00 34.10
C PRO A 135 28.28 13.79 34.16
N SER A 136 28.13 14.82 33.33
CA SER A 136 26.92 15.64 33.21
C SER A 136 26.11 15.38 31.93
N LEU A 137 26.42 14.32 31.18
CA LEU A 137 25.73 14.04 29.92
C LEU A 137 24.31 13.52 30.20
N THR A 138 23.30 14.32 29.86
CA THR A 138 21.88 13.93 29.96
C THR A 138 21.39 13.30 28.66
N VAL A 139 20.31 12.53 28.77
CA VAL A 139 19.65 11.89 27.62
C VAL A 139 19.13 12.95 26.62
N GLU A 140 18.64 14.09 27.10
CA GLU A 140 18.23 15.20 26.22
C GLU A 140 19.41 15.82 25.48
N ALA A 141 20.58 15.98 26.13
CA ALA A 141 21.77 16.49 25.47
C ALA A 141 22.22 15.54 24.35
N ILE A 142 22.17 14.22 24.57
CA ILE A 142 22.45 13.21 23.52
C ILE A 142 21.47 13.37 22.36
N ARG A 143 20.16 13.41 22.65
CA ARG A 143 19.13 13.60 21.62
C ARG A 143 19.34 14.89 20.84
N HIS A 144 19.62 16.00 21.52
CA HIS A 144 19.81 17.31 20.89
C HIS A 144 21.06 17.35 20.03
N ASN A 145 22.19 16.79 20.51
CA ASN A 145 23.48 16.93 19.83
C ASN A 145 23.68 15.88 18.73
N MET A 146 23.16 14.66 18.90
CA MET A 146 23.41 13.53 18.00
C MET A 146 22.18 13.10 17.19
N ALA A 147 20.97 13.46 17.63
CA ALA A 147 19.71 13.06 16.99
C ALA A 147 18.69 14.21 16.85
N ALA A 148 19.18 15.45 16.64
CA ALA A 148 18.40 16.69 16.73
C ALA A 148 17.08 16.68 15.95
N ARG A 149 17.06 15.98 14.80
CA ARG A 149 15.93 15.91 13.86
C ARG A 149 14.94 14.78 14.15
N GLN A 150 15.15 14.00 15.21
CA GLN A 150 14.32 12.85 15.56
C GLN A 150 13.43 13.17 16.78
N LYS A 151 12.18 12.69 16.72
CA LYS A 151 11.23 12.79 17.84
C LYS A 151 11.60 11.83 18.97
N ASP A 152 12.00 10.61 18.61
CA ASP A 152 12.41 9.55 19.54
C ASP A 152 13.92 9.36 19.48
N LEU A 153 14.54 8.94 20.58
CA LEU A 153 15.96 8.57 20.60
C LEU A 153 16.13 7.11 20.17
N ARG A 154 16.62 6.90 18.95
CA ARG A 154 16.86 5.57 18.38
C ARG A 154 18.29 5.15 18.67
N LEU A 155 18.46 3.98 19.29
CA LEU A 155 19.76 3.48 19.72
C LEU A 155 20.00 2.06 19.22
N TYR A 156 21.26 1.71 19.03
CA TYR A 156 21.71 0.36 18.79
C TYR A 156 22.55 -0.10 19.99
N LEU A 157 22.23 -1.28 20.51
CA LEU A 157 22.93 -1.93 21.61
C LEU A 157 24.08 -2.78 21.04
N ASP A 158 25.28 -2.23 21.17
CA ASP A 158 26.53 -2.92 20.88
C ASP A 158 27.03 -3.62 22.15
N VAL A 159 27.08 -4.96 22.09
CA VAL A 159 27.59 -5.79 23.17
C VAL A 159 29.10 -6.01 22.97
N ILE A 160 29.90 -5.45 23.86
CA ILE A 160 31.35 -5.56 23.87
C ILE A 160 31.74 -7.00 24.28
N PRO A 161 32.46 -7.76 23.42
CA PRO A 161 32.86 -9.12 23.75
C PRO A 161 33.82 -9.19 24.94
N ASP A 162 34.85 -8.33 24.92
CA ASP A 162 35.90 -8.23 25.93
C ASP A 162 35.94 -6.83 26.55
N PRO A 163 35.39 -6.65 27.77
CA PRO A 163 35.41 -5.36 28.48
C PRO A 163 36.81 -4.79 28.77
N SER A 164 37.86 -5.61 28.73
CA SER A 164 39.23 -5.12 28.92
C SER A 164 39.76 -4.37 27.69
N LYS A 165 39.14 -4.58 26.53
CA LYS A 165 39.43 -3.90 25.26
C LYS A 165 38.11 -3.40 24.67
N PRO A 166 37.49 -2.38 25.29
CA PRO A 166 36.16 -1.96 24.92
C PRO A 166 36.16 -1.39 23.50
N ASP A 167 37.18 -0.62 23.14
CA ASP A 167 37.24 0.07 21.85
C ASP A 167 37.65 -0.86 20.71
N PRO A 168 37.01 -0.71 19.53
CA PRO A 168 37.44 -1.44 18.36
C PRO A 168 38.88 -1.03 17.99
N PRO A 169 39.63 -1.89 17.29
CA PRO A 169 40.99 -1.54 16.89
C PRO A 169 40.99 -0.27 16.02
N PRO A 170 42.07 0.53 16.03
CA PRO A 170 42.15 1.73 15.22
C PRO A 170 41.86 1.43 13.74
N TRP A 171 41.22 2.39 13.06
CA TRP A 171 40.84 2.27 11.64
C TRP A 171 39.85 1.15 11.31
N HIS A 172 39.21 0.56 12.32
CA HIS A 172 38.11 -0.38 12.12
C HIS A 172 36.76 0.35 12.18
N ILE A 173 35.83 -0.13 11.38
CA ILE A 173 34.44 0.34 11.34
C ILE A 173 33.48 -0.81 11.65
N MET A 174 32.34 -0.48 12.24
CA MET A 174 31.26 -1.42 12.49
C MET A 174 30.37 -1.55 11.26
N ILE A 175 30.30 -2.73 10.66
CA ILE A 175 29.36 -3.03 9.58
C ILE A 175 28.40 -4.15 9.98
N PHE A 176 27.25 -4.18 9.32
CA PHE A 176 26.20 -5.16 9.52
C PHE A 176 26.13 -6.12 8.34
N LEU A 177 25.85 -7.39 8.63
CA LEU A 177 25.75 -8.43 7.63
C LEU A 177 24.30 -8.91 7.53
N LYS A 178 23.77 -9.00 6.32
CA LYS A 178 22.47 -9.62 6.03
C LYS A 178 22.63 -10.77 5.04
N HIS A 179 21.96 -11.87 5.29
CA HIS A 179 21.91 -13.00 4.38
C HIS A 179 20.61 -12.99 3.59
N PHE A 180 20.71 -13.01 2.26
CA PHE A 180 19.61 -13.34 1.38
C PHE A 180 19.68 -14.82 1.00
N ASP A 181 18.71 -15.59 1.49
CA ASP A 181 18.54 -17.01 1.18
C ASP A 181 17.68 -17.15 -0.08
N THR A 182 18.33 -17.46 -1.21
CA THR A 182 17.64 -17.63 -2.52
C THR A 182 16.69 -18.82 -2.54
N SER A 183 16.88 -19.82 -1.69
CA SER A 183 15.97 -20.97 -1.64
C SER A 183 14.70 -20.63 -0.87
N LYS A 184 14.83 -19.87 0.22
CA LYS A 184 13.70 -19.48 1.07
C LYS A 184 13.07 -18.15 0.69
N GLN A 185 13.68 -17.40 -0.22
CA GLN A 185 13.24 -16.05 -0.60
C GLN A 185 13.08 -15.16 0.64
N SER A 186 14.11 -15.16 1.48
CA SER A 186 14.10 -14.48 2.78
C SER A 186 15.40 -13.72 3.03
N LEU A 187 15.30 -12.60 3.73
CA LEU A 187 16.41 -11.71 4.06
C LEU A 187 16.48 -11.53 5.56
N PHE A 188 17.61 -11.86 6.19
CA PHE A 188 17.75 -11.73 7.66
C PHE A 188 19.12 -11.20 8.07
N GLY A 189 19.15 -10.46 9.18
CA GLY A 189 20.39 -10.04 9.82
C GLY A 189 21.19 -11.21 10.38
N VAL A 190 22.50 -11.18 10.18
CA VAL A 190 23.47 -12.16 10.71
C VAL A 190 24.32 -11.53 11.82
N GLY A 191 24.06 -10.26 12.16
CA GLY A 191 24.80 -9.50 13.17
C GLY A 191 25.87 -8.59 12.56
N LYS A 192 26.69 -8.00 13.43
CA LYS A 192 27.73 -7.02 13.08
C LYS A 192 29.14 -7.59 13.10
N VAL A 193 30.08 -6.91 12.45
CA VAL A 193 31.52 -7.17 12.52
C VAL A 193 32.29 -5.85 12.54
N TYR A 194 33.46 -5.84 13.19
CA TYR A 194 34.41 -4.75 13.08
C TYR A 194 35.47 -5.12 12.05
N VAL A 195 35.64 -4.28 11.04
CA VAL A 195 36.55 -4.56 9.91
C VAL A 195 37.46 -3.37 9.64
N SER A 196 38.70 -3.66 9.26
CA SER A 196 39.67 -2.62 8.89
C SER A 196 39.24 -1.95 7.59
N ARG A 197 39.29 -0.61 7.54
CA ARG A 197 39.06 0.17 6.31
C ARG A 197 39.96 -0.25 5.14
N ASN A 198 41.15 -0.77 5.44
CA ASN A 198 42.13 -1.22 4.45
C ASN A 198 41.94 -2.69 4.01
N SER A 199 41.07 -3.45 4.67
CA SER A 199 40.76 -4.82 4.25
C SER A 199 39.99 -4.82 2.94
N LYS A 200 40.11 -5.91 2.17
CA LYS A 200 39.36 -6.07 0.92
C LYS A 200 37.97 -6.61 1.21
N VAL A 201 37.01 -6.29 0.35
CA VAL A 201 35.64 -6.81 0.44
C VAL A 201 35.61 -8.34 0.51
N GLN A 202 36.44 -9.03 -0.28
CA GLN A 202 36.53 -10.50 -0.25
C GLN A 202 37.01 -11.08 1.09
N ASP A 203 37.69 -10.29 1.93
CA ASP A 203 38.19 -10.75 3.22
C ASP A 203 37.04 -10.95 4.23
N LEU A 204 35.82 -10.52 3.89
CA LEU A 204 34.60 -10.85 4.62
C LEU A 204 34.16 -12.31 4.44
N HIS A 205 34.56 -12.97 3.36
CA HIS A 205 34.12 -14.34 3.04
C HIS A 205 34.43 -15.34 4.17
N PRO A 206 35.66 -15.46 4.69
CA PRO A 206 35.94 -16.38 5.80
C PRO A 206 35.12 -16.05 7.06
N ILE A 207 34.93 -14.76 7.37
CA ILE A 207 34.14 -14.31 8.54
C ILE A 207 32.67 -14.71 8.39
N ILE A 208 32.10 -14.52 7.18
CA ILE A 208 30.73 -14.92 6.86
C ILE A 208 30.58 -16.43 6.91
N ASN A 209 31.50 -17.18 6.28
CA ASN A 209 31.44 -18.64 6.24
C ASN A 209 31.50 -19.25 7.65
N GLU A 210 32.39 -18.76 8.52
CA GLU A 210 32.45 -19.19 9.92
C GLU A 210 31.13 -18.91 10.64
N ARG A 211 30.62 -17.68 10.50
CA ARG A 211 29.39 -17.25 11.19
C ARG A 211 28.15 -18.03 10.71
N MET A 212 28.07 -18.32 9.42
CA MET A 212 26.99 -19.12 8.82
C MET A 212 27.18 -20.62 9.03
N ARG A 213 28.32 -21.05 9.60
CA ARG A 213 28.73 -22.46 9.72
C ARG A 213 28.75 -23.18 8.36
N TRP A 214 29.16 -22.45 7.33
CA TRP A 214 29.39 -22.98 5.99
C TRP A 214 30.81 -23.49 5.84
N THR A 215 31.02 -24.34 4.85
CA THR A 215 32.35 -24.83 4.49
C THR A 215 33.28 -23.65 4.19
N SER A 216 34.51 -23.72 4.71
CA SER A 216 35.53 -22.71 4.39
C SER A 216 35.73 -22.63 2.87
N GLY A 217 35.76 -21.42 2.34
CA GLY A 217 35.88 -21.19 0.89
C GLY A 217 34.57 -21.25 0.11
N THR A 218 33.40 -21.40 0.76
CA THR A 218 32.11 -21.22 0.07
C THR A 218 32.11 -19.85 -0.65
N PRO A 219 31.86 -19.82 -1.97
CA PRO A 219 31.88 -18.60 -2.75
C PRO A 219 30.64 -17.77 -2.46
N LEU A 220 30.82 -16.45 -2.32
CA LEU A 220 29.79 -15.51 -1.94
C LEU A 220 29.74 -14.36 -2.94
N ARG A 221 28.54 -13.79 -3.12
CA ARG A 221 28.34 -12.49 -3.74
C ARG A 221 27.91 -11.49 -2.68
N LEU A 222 28.58 -10.34 -2.66
CA LEU A 222 28.38 -9.27 -1.69
C LEU A 222 27.75 -8.07 -2.38
N TYR A 223 26.79 -7.47 -1.69
CA TYR A 223 26.01 -6.32 -2.14
C TYR A 223 25.95 -5.28 -1.03
N GLU A 224 26.06 -4.01 -1.39
CA GLU A 224 25.84 -2.91 -0.47
C GLU A 224 24.35 -2.54 -0.44
N GLU A 225 23.78 -2.49 0.76
CA GLU A 225 22.44 -1.93 0.98
C GLU A 225 22.56 -0.39 1.16
N ILE A 226 22.66 0.34 0.05
CA ILE A 226 22.91 1.80 0.04
C ILE A 226 21.68 2.57 0.52
N LYS A 227 20.54 2.40 -0.15
CA LYS A 227 19.25 3.05 0.17
C LYS A 227 18.09 2.26 -0.47
N PRO A 228 16.83 2.49 -0.08
CA PRO A 228 15.70 1.83 -0.71
C PRO A 228 15.70 2.02 -2.23
N GLY A 229 15.69 0.90 -2.97
CA GLY A 229 15.75 0.87 -4.43
C GLY A 229 17.14 0.94 -5.05
N MET A 230 18.20 0.98 -4.24
CA MET A 230 19.59 0.99 -4.70
C MET A 230 20.41 -0.02 -3.88
N ILE A 231 20.61 -1.20 -4.47
CA ILE A 231 21.39 -2.30 -3.92
C ILE A 231 22.44 -2.66 -4.98
N GLU A 232 23.72 -2.50 -4.65
CA GLU A 232 24.80 -2.59 -5.64
C GLU A 232 25.77 -3.73 -5.33
N SER A 233 26.21 -4.43 -6.38
CA SER A 233 27.23 -5.47 -6.23
C SER A 233 28.57 -4.85 -5.85
N MET A 234 29.22 -5.42 -4.83
CA MET A 234 30.51 -4.95 -4.37
C MET A 234 31.66 -5.59 -5.16
N LYS A 235 32.74 -4.84 -5.36
CA LYS A 235 33.95 -5.32 -6.04
C LYS A 235 34.86 -6.05 -5.04
N ALA A 236 35.02 -7.37 -5.20
CA ALA A 236 35.80 -8.23 -4.30
C ALA A 236 37.22 -7.72 -3.97
N LYS A 237 37.90 -7.11 -4.94
CA LYS A 237 39.29 -6.63 -4.81
C LYS A 237 39.43 -5.22 -4.22
N SER A 238 38.34 -4.46 -4.19
CA SER A 238 38.33 -3.12 -3.60
C SER A 238 38.45 -3.22 -2.09
N THR A 239 39.08 -2.21 -1.49
CA THR A 239 39.07 -2.08 -0.02
C THR A 239 37.69 -1.62 0.46
N ILE A 240 37.42 -1.81 1.76
CA ILE A 240 36.24 -1.28 2.43
C ILE A 240 36.17 0.25 2.24
N ASP A 241 37.29 0.95 2.39
CA ASP A 241 37.38 2.41 2.20
C ASP A 241 37.15 2.84 0.74
N GLN A 242 37.71 2.11 -0.24
CA GLN A 242 37.47 2.35 -1.68
C GLN A 242 36.02 2.09 -2.09
N SER A 243 35.29 1.31 -1.30
CA SER A 243 33.87 1.04 -1.50
C SER A 243 33.00 2.04 -0.73
N GLU A 244 33.59 3.10 -0.18
CA GLU A 244 32.92 4.18 0.57
C GLU A 244 32.11 3.71 1.79
N ILE A 245 32.41 2.51 2.31
CA ILE A 245 31.71 1.92 3.44
C ILE A 245 32.08 2.63 4.75
N GLN A 246 31.05 2.93 5.55
CA GLN A 246 31.13 3.66 6.81
C GLN A 246 30.54 2.83 7.97
N ASP A 247 30.75 3.31 9.19
CA ASP A 247 30.10 2.75 10.37
C ASP A 247 28.58 2.66 10.16
N GLY A 248 27.97 1.55 10.56
CA GLY A 248 26.54 1.33 10.40
C GLY A 248 26.09 0.88 9.01
N ASP A 249 26.99 0.73 8.04
CA ASP A 249 26.61 0.20 6.72
C ASP A 249 26.25 -1.28 6.76
N VAL A 250 25.38 -1.68 5.83
CA VAL A 250 24.82 -3.02 5.75
C VAL A 250 25.30 -3.64 4.45
N ILE A 251 26.01 -4.75 4.58
CA ILE A 251 26.43 -5.61 3.47
C ILE A 251 25.49 -6.81 3.45
N CYS A 252 24.73 -6.92 2.36
CA CYS A 252 23.91 -8.08 2.07
C CYS A 252 24.74 -9.09 1.27
N PHE A 253 24.53 -10.38 1.51
CA PHE A 253 25.25 -11.44 0.81
C PHE A 253 24.35 -12.62 0.49
N GLN A 254 24.74 -13.36 -0.53
CA GLN A 254 24.18 -14.67 -0.88
C GLN A 254 25.32 -15.63 -1.24
N VAL A 255 25.05 -16.93 -1.16
CA VAL A 255 25.93 -17.95 -1.76
C VAL A 255 25.96 -17.74 -3.27
N GLU A 256 27.14 -17.78 -3.86
CA GLU A 256 27.27 -17.73 -5.32
C GLU A 256 26.71 -19.00 -5.95
N GLN A 257 25.78 -18.82 -6.89
CA GLN A 257 25.13 -19.91 -7.62
C GLN A 257 25.50 -19.86 -9.10
N ALA A 258 25.40 -21.02 -9.76
CA ALA A 258 25.58 -21.12 -11.20
C ALA A 258 24.52 -20.29 -11.94
N GLU A 259 24.91 -19.64 -13.04
CA GLU A 259 23.97 -18.78 -13.79
C GLU A 259 22.71 -19.51 -14.26
N LYS A 260 22.81 -20.81 -14.53
CA LYS A 260 21.65 -21.63 -14.91
C LYS A 260 20.60 -21.66 -13.80
N GLU A 261 21.01 -21.86 -12.55
CA GLU A 261 20.11 -21.89 -11.39
C GLU A 261 19.43 -20.54 -11.20
N LEU A 262 20.18 -19.44 -11.35
CA LEU A 262 19.64 -18.08 -11.25
C LEU A 262 18.56 -17.82 -12.31
N ARG A 263 18.80 -18.25 -13.56
CA ARG A 263 17.79 -18.15 -14.63
C ARG A 263 16.57 -19.03 -14.38
N ASP A 264 16.76 -20.20 -13.77
CA ASP A 264 15.66 -21.10 -13.45
C ASP A 264 14.79 -20.56 -12.31
N LEU A 265 15.37 -19.84 -11.33
CA LEU A 265 14.62 -19.07 -10.33
C LEU A 265 13.74 -18.00 -10.98
N GLU A 266 14.30 -17.23 -11.92
CA GLU A 266 13.59 -16.14 -12.59
C GLU A 266 12.42 -16.65 -13.45
N LYS A 267 12.53 -17.84 -14.07
CA LYS A 267 11.42 -18.47 -14.79
C LYS A 267 10.27 -18.90 -13.88
N LEU A 268 10.54 -19.10 -12.59
CA LEU A 268 9.56 -19.45 -11.57
C LEU A 268 9.02 -18.21 -10.84
N ASP A 269 9.28 -17.00 -11.37
CA ASP A 269 8.96 -15.72 -10.75
C ASP A 269 9.55 -15.56 -9.32
N LEU A 270 10.69 -16.19 -9.06
CA LEU A 270 11.47 -16.04 -7.82
C LEU A 270 12.64 -15.06 -8.01
N TYR A 271 13.13 -14.51 -6.89
CA TYR A 271 14.22 -13.52 -6.91
C TYR A 271 15.58 -14.22 -6.86
N SER A 272 16.44 -13.92 -7.84
CA SER A 272 17.75 -14.54 -8.01
C SER A 272 18.86 -13.84 -7.22
N ASN A 273 18.61 -12.61 -6.76
CA ASN A 273 19.58 -11.79 -6.04
C ASN A 273 18.92 -10.79 -5.08
N PRO A 274 19.70 -10.23 -4.11
CA PRO A 274 19.19 -9.25 -3.17
C PRO A 274 18.57 -8.03 -3.83
N ALA A 275 19.15 -7.49 -4.90
CA ALA A 275 18.64 -6.27 -5.52
C ALA A 275 17.20 -6.44 -6.02
N GLN A 276 16.89 -7.59 -6.63
CA GLN A 276 15.52 -7.95 -7.01
C GLN A 276 14.62 -8.12 -5.77
N PHE A 277 15.10 -8.83 -4.73
CA PHE A 277 14.33 -9.07 -3.51
C PHE A 277 13.99 -7.77 -2.75
N TYR A 278 14.97 -6.88 -2.55
CA TYR A 278 14.73 -5.54 -1.99
C TYR A 278 13.79 -4.72 -2.86
N GLY A 279 13.87 -4.85 -4.18
CA GLY A 279 12.91 -4.25 -5.10
C GLY A 279 11.48 -4.72 -4.85
N PHE A 280 11.29 -6.02 -4.57
CA PHE A 280 10.02 -6.55 -4.10
C PHE A 280 9.61 -5.96 -2.75
N LEU A 281 10.48 -5.98 -1.74
CA LEU A 281 10.19 -5.44 -0.40
C LEU A 281 9.76 -3.96 -0.45
N GLN A 282 10.41 -3.15 -1.28
CA GLN A 282 10.09 -1.73 -1.44
C GLN A 282 8.70 -1.49 -2.07
N ASN A 283 8.34 -2.36 -3.02
CA ASN A 283 7.07 -2.29 -3.71
C ASN A 283 5.96 -3.04 -2.95
N ARG A 284 6.30 -3.89 -1.98
CA ARG A 284 5.32 -4.58 -1.16
C ARG A 284 4.46 -3.58 -0.39
N VAL A 285 3.16 -3.84 -0.34
CA VAL A 285 2.20 -3.05 0.40
C VAL A 285 1.03 -3.90 0.87
N THR A 286 0.63 -3.71 2.12
CA THR A 286 -0.58 -4.36 2.65
C THR A 286 -1.77 -3.42 2.48
N ILE A 287 -2.79 -3.88 1.76
CA ILE A 287 -4.07 -3.18 1.58
C ILE A 287 -5.14 -3.87 2.42
N PHE A 288 -5.89 -3.10 3.17
CA PHE A 288 -7.01 -3.58 3.99
C PHE A 288 -8.31 -3.38 3.24
N PHE A 289 -8.97 -4.48 2.90
CA PHE A 289 -10.25 -4.49 2.20
C PHE A 289 -11.40 -4.55 3.21
N ARG A 290 -12.37 -3.64 3.04
CA ARG A 290 -13.60 -3.62 3.85
C ARG A 290 -14.84 -3.52 2.97
N PRO A 291 -15.98 -4.11 3.35
CA PRO A 291 -17.20 -3.93 2.59
C PRO A 291 -17.71 -2.49 2.72
N ARG A 292 -18.10 -1.87 1.60
CA ARG A 292 -18.56 -0.46 1.60
C ARG A 292 -19.81 -0.24 2.43
N LEU A 293 -20.77 -1.16 2.38
CA LEU A 293 -22.07 -1.00 3.01
C LEU A 293 -22.09 -1.39 4.50
N GLY A 294 -20.94 -1.59 5.15
CA GLY A 294 -20.87 -1.92 6.58
C GLY A 294 -21.58 -3.23 6.99
N ARG A 295 -22.06 -4.02 6.02
CA ARG A 295 -22.62 -5.35 6.25
C ARG A 295 -21.45 -6.26 6.61
N ARG A 296 -21.31 -6.57 7.89
CA ARG A 296 -20.37 -7.57 8.40
C ARG A 296 -21.11 -8.90 8.51
N ASP A 297 -21.36 -9.50 7.36
CA ASP A 297 -21.84 -10.89 7.28
C ASP A 297 -20.73 -11.79 6.73
N ASN A 298 -20.94 -13.11 6.75
CA ASN A 298 -19.95 -14.07 6.28
C ASN A 298 -19.63 -13.92 4.78
N ASP A 299 -20.50 -13.27 4.01
CA ASP A 299 -20.29 -13.05 2.57
C ASP A 299 -19.50 -11.77 2.29
N HIS A 300 -19.40 -10.87 3.27
CA HIS A 300 -18.69 -9.60 3.19
C HIS A 300 -17.60 -9.46 4.28
N PRO A 301 -16.58 -10.34 4.29
CA PRO A 301 -15.51 -10.28 5.28
C PRO A 301 -14.63 -9.04 5.11
N GLU A 302 -14.04 -8.57 6.22
CA GLU A 302 -12.84 -7.72 6.16
C GLU A 302 -11.62 -8.62 6.00
N PHE A 303 -10.66 -8.20 5.17
CA PHE A 303 -9.44 -8.95 4.92
C PHE A 303 -8.32 -8.02 4.48
N ASP A 304 -7.09 -8.52 4.50
CA ASP A 304 -5.94 -7.80 4.00
C ASP A 304 -5.21 -8.63 2.94
N LEU A 305 -4.69 -7.94 1.92
CA LEU A 305 -3.85 -8.55 0.89
C LEU A 305 -2.50 -7.85 0.85
N VAL A 306 -1.46 -8.67 0.69
CA VAL A 306 -0.14 -8.20 0.33
C VAL A 306 -0.05 -8.08 -1.19
N LEU A 307 0.10 -6.85 -1.66
CA LEU A 307 0.15 -6.49 -3.08
C LEU A 307 1.47 -5.79 -3.39
N SER A 308 1.75 -5.61 -4.69
CA SER A 308 2.82 -4.73 -5.14
C SER A 308 2.25 -3.34 -5.45
N LYS A 309 2.99 -2.29 -5.14
CA LYS A 309 2.74 -0.91 -5.58
C LYS A 309 2.67 -0.79 -7.10
N LYS A 310 3.27 -1.74 -7.81
CA LYS A 310 3.23 -1.84 -9.28
C LYS A 310 2.04 -2.64 -9.80
N ASP A 311 1.31 -3.36 -8.94
CA ASP A 311 0.09 -4.05 -9.35
C ASP A 311 -0.91 -3.00 -9.88
N ASN A 312 -1.72 -3.39 -10.85
CA ASN A 312 -2.80 -2.55 -11.39
C ASN A 312 -4.17 -3.04 -10.90
N TYR A 313 -5.25 -2.46 -11.42
CA TYR A 313 -6.62 -2.84 -11.06
C TYR A 313 -6.87 -4.34 -11.28
N ASP A 314 -6.45 -4.89 -12.42
CA ASP A 314 -6.70 -6.28 -12.79
C ASP A 314 -6.04 -7.23 -11.79
N MET A 315 -4.75 -7.03 -11.50
CA MET A 315 -4.00 -7.83 -10.54
C MET A 315 -4.59 -7.76 -9.12
N MET A 316 -5.00 -6.57 -8.68
CA MET A 316 -5.67 -6.39 -7.40
C MET A 316 -7.02 -7.10 -7.35
N SER A 317 -7.84 -6.93 -8.39
CA SER A 317 -9.18 -7.50 -8.50
C SER A 317 -9.14 -9.02 -8.54
N GLN A 318 -8.13 -9.61 -9.20
CA GLN A 318 -7.94 -11.04 -9.27
C GLN A 318 -7.66 -11.63 -7.89
N LYS A 319 -6.67 -11.10 -7.17
CA LYS A 319 -6.32 -11.56 -5.81
C LYS A 319 -7.47 -11.36 -4.82
N ALA A 320 -8.19 -10.23 -4.93
CA ALA A 320 -9.38 -9.98 -4.11
C ALA A 320 -10.54 -10.93 -4.46
N GLY A 321 -10.75 -11.22 -5.74
CA GLY A 321 -11.77 -12.15 -6.24
C GLY A 321 -11.50 -13.60 -5.80
N GLU A 322 -10.25 -14.04 -5.83
CA GLU A 322 -9.84 -15.34 -5.30
C GLU A 322 -10.16 -15.47 -3.80
N TYR A 323 -9.84 -14.44 -3.01
CA TYR A 323 -10.16 -14.41 -1.58
C TYR A 323 -11.68 -14.42 -1.32
N LEU A 324 -12.42 -13.56 -2.04
CA LEU A 324 -13.86 -13.39 -1.89
C LEU A 324 -14.68 -14.50 -2.57
N ARG A 325 -14.04 -15.36 -3.36
CA ARG A 325 -14.66 -16.34 -4.28
C ARG A 325 -15.70 -15.67 -5.18
N HIS A 326 -15.38 -14.49 -5.68
CA HIS A 326 -16.24 -13.67 -6.54
C HIS A 326 -15.51 -13.34 -7.84
N ASP A 327 -16.28 -13.15 -8.92
CA ASP A 327 -15.73 -12.81 -10.22
C ASP A 327 -15.01 -11.44 -10.17
N PRO A 328 -13.70 -11.37 -10.52
CA PRO A 328 -12.92 -10.13 -10.47
C PRO A 328 -13.55 -8.96 -11.23
N ILE A 329 -14.20 -9.22 -12.38
CA ILE A 329 -14.83 -8.16 -13.20
C ILE A 329 -16.13 -7.63 -12.59
N LYS A 330 -16.60 -8.26 -11.51
CA LYS A 330 -17.81 -7.87 -10.76
C LYS A 330 -17.48 -7.30 -9.39
N LEU A 331 -16.21 -6.95 -9.14
CA LEU A 331 -15.78 -6.26 -7.94
C LEU A 331 -15.62 -4.79 -8.22
N ARG A 332 -16.23 -3.94 -7.39
CA ARG A 332 -16.01 -2.50 -7.42
C ARG A 332 -15.23 -2.07 -6.20
N PHE A 333 -14.17 -1.30 -6.42
CA PHE A 333 -13.31 -0.76 -5.36
C PHE A 333 -13.50 0.75 -5.18
N THR A 334 -13.40 1.23 -3.96
CA THR A 334 -13.51 2.65 -3.59
C THR A 334 -12.40 3.01 -2.61
N THR A 335 -11.65 4.06 -2.91
CA THR A 335 -10.60 4.58 -2.03
C THR A 335 -11.18 5.23 -0.78
N THR A 336 -10.37 5.37 0.26
CA THR A 336 -10.77 6.04 1.50
C THR A 336 -9.89 7.24 1.82
N HIS A 337 -10.44 8.19 2.58
CA HIS A 337 -9.67 9.27 3.18
C HIS A 337 -8.82 8.72 4.34
N ALA A 338 -7.49 8.97 4.30
CA ALA A 338 -6.57 8.48 5.32
C ALA A 338 -6.89 8.97 6.75
N ALA A 339 -7.55 10.13 6.90
CA ALA A 339 -7.81 10.74 8.20
C ALA A 339 -8.99 10.12 8.96
N ASN A 340 -10.05 9.68 8.26
CA ASN A 340 -11.30 9.24 8.87
C ASN A 340 -11.86 7.94 8.26
N GLY A 341 -11.20 7.35 7.26
CA GLY A 341 -11.63 6.12 6.60
C GLY A 341 -12.90 6.26 5.75
N ALA A 342 -13.40 7.48 5.54
CA ALA A 342 -14.60 7.71 4.74
C ALA A 342 -14.34 7.41 3.25
N ALA A 343 -15.36 6.88 2.56
CA ALA A 343 -15.31 6.64 1.12
C ALA A 343 -14.99 7.94 0.36
N LYS A 344 -14.00 7.89 -0.53
CA LYS A 344 -13.54 9.03 -1.33
C LYS A 344 -14.00 8.90 -2.78
N GLU A 345 -13.35 8.04 -3.56
CA GLU A 345 -13.58 7.92 -4.99
C GLU A 345 -13.62 6.47 -5.43
N VAL A 346 -14.59 6.13 -6.29
CA VAL A 346 -14.70 4.81 -6.93
C VAL A 346 -13.56 4.66 -7.93
N LEU A 347 -12.79 3.58 -7.79
CA LEU A 347 -11.72 3.26 -8.72
C LEU A 347 -12.33 2.81 -10.05
N LYS A 348 -12.08 3.59 -11.10
CA LYS A 348 -12.40 3.21 -12.48
C LYS A 348 -11.38 2.19 -12.96
N TRP A 349 -11.81 1.32 -13.86
CA TRP A 349 -10.90 0.38 -14.48
C TRP A 349 -9.91 1.15 -15.37
N SER A 350 -8.62 0.92 -15.18
CA SER A 350 -7.56 1.50 -16.00
C SER A 350 -6.35 0.58 -16.01
N PRO A 351 -5.89 0.12 -17.20
CA PRO A 351 -4.76 -0.80 -17.29
C PRO A 351 -3.43 -0.14 -16.88
N ASN A 352 -3.35 1.19 -16.96
CA ASN A 352 -2.13 1.97 -16.73
C ASN A 352 -2.05 2.58 -15.33
N GLN A 353 -3.11 2.49 -14.51
CA GLN A 353 -3.11 3.03 -13.15
C GLN A 353 -2.57 1.97 -12.18
N SER A 354 -1.47 2.29 -11.50
CA SER A 354 -0.88 1.40 -10.50
C SER A 354 -1.52 1.59 -9.12
N ILE A 355 -1.34 0.62 -8.23
CA ILE A 355 -1.72 0.75 -6.82
C ILE A 355 -1.01 1.94 -6.17
N ALA A 356 0.25 2.21 -6.51
CA ALA A 356 0.95 3.40 -6.02
C ALA A 356 0.19 4.70 -6.35
N ASP A 357 -0.37 4.81 -7.55
CA ASP A 357 -1.17 5.96 -7.97
C ASP A 357 -2.49 6.04 -7.20
N VAL A 358 -3.13 4.88 -6.97
CA VAL A 358 -4.38 4.74 -6.20
C VAL A 358 -4.21 5.17 -4.74
N MET A 359 -3.08 4.82 -4.13
CA MET A 359 -2.77 5.23 -2.75
C MET A 359 -2.51 6.74 -2.62
N GLY A 360 -2.28 7.42 -3.75
CA GLY A 360 -1.94 8.83 -3.84
C GLY A 360 -0.51 9.12 -3.38
N LEU A 361 0.09 10.17 -3.94
CA LEU A 361 1.40 10.72 -3.54
C LEU A 361 1.33 11.44 -2.18
N ASN A 362 0.75 10.82 -1.15
CA ASN A 362 0.81 11.36 0.21
C ASN A 362 2.17 10.98 0.83
N TYR A 363 3.20 11.74 0.44
CA TYR A 363 4.58 11.63 0.92
C TYR A 363 4.78 11.74 2.44
N VAL A 364 3.72 12.07 3.20
CA VAL A 364 3.83 12.43 4.62
C VAL A 364 3.52 11.27 5.56
N ASN A 365 2.79 10.23 5.12
CA ASN A 365 2.56 9.04 5.94
C ASN A 365 2.27 7.80 5.07
N PRO A 366 3.07 6.72 5.15
CA PRO A 366 2.70 5.43 4.58
C PRO A 366 1.64 4.80 5.48
N THR A 367 0.41 5.32 5.44
CA THR A 367 -0.71 4.62 6.07
C THR A 367 -1.12 3.49 5.16
N THR A 368 -1.19 2.28 5.74
CA THR A 368 -2.03 1.18 5.27
C THR A 368 -3.29 1.70 4.57
N THR A 369 -3.43 1.47 3.27
CA THR A 369 -4.60 1.96 2.54
C THR A 369 -5.75 1.02 2.80
N VAL A 370 -6.85 1.60 3.28
CA VAL A 370 -8.13 0.92 3.34
C VAL A 370 -8.81 1.13 2.00
N ILE A 371 -9.15 0.04 1.32
CA ILE A 371 -9.97 0.05 0.11
C ILE A 371 -11.31 -0.56 0.48
N LEU A 372 -12.39 0.15 0.14
CA LEU A 372 -13.74 -0.41 0.26
C LEU A 372 -14.05 -1.24 -0.99
N TYR A 373 -14.69 -2.39 -0.83
CA TYR A 373 -15.15 -3.21 -1.94
C TYR A 373 -16.66 -3.41 -1.92
N GLU A 374 -17.20 -3.72 -3.09
CA GLU A 374 -18.59 -4.07 -3.33
C GLU A 374 -18.64 -5.25 -4.32
N LYS A 375 -19.40 -6.29 -3.97
CA LYS A 375 -19.75 -7.38 -4.89
C LYS A 375 -20.94 -6.92 -5.74
N LEU A 376 -20.79 -6.95 -7.06
CA LEU A 376 -21.85 -6.64 -8.00
C LEU A 376 -22.36 -7.91 -8.69
N ASP A 377 -23.61 -7.88 -9.15
CA ASP A 377 -24.18 -8.97 -9.96
C ASP A 377 -23.80 -8.84 -11.45
N VAL A 378 -23.46 -7.62 -11.87
CA VAL A 378 -23.10 -7.23 -13.24
C VAL A 378 -21.62 -6.86 -13.36
N SER A 379 -21.07 -6.98 -14.57
CA SER A 379 -19.69 -6.59 -14.87
C SER A 379 -19.50 -5.08 -14.76
N ILE A 380 -18.39 -4.64 -14.17
CA ILE A 380 -17.98 -3.22 -14.17
C ILE A 380 -17.45 -2.77 -15.54
N VAL A 381 -17.00 -3.71 -16.36
CA VAL A 381 -16.37 -3.44 -17.66
C VAL A 381 -17.42 -3.15 -18.73
N GLU A 382 -18.54 -3.85 -18.67
CA GLU A 382 -19.62 -3.72 -19.68
C GLU A 382 -20.17 -2.27 -19.78
N PRO A 383 -20.47 -1.55 -18.69
CA PRO A 383 -20.96 -0.16 -18.77
C PRO A 383 -19.93 0.84 -19.31
N GLU A 384 -18.64 0.59 -19.11
CA GLU A 384 -17.56 1.51 -19.53
C GLU A 384 -17.15 1.29 -20.99
N VAL A 385 -17.20 0.04 -21.46
CA VAL A 385 -16.86 -0.36 -22.83
C VAL A 385 -18.07 -0.25 -23.76
N MET A 386 -19.31 -0.36 -23.26
CA MET A 386 -20.51 -0.17 -24.07
C MET A 386 -20.92 1.29 -24.14
N ARG A 387 -21.48 1.69 -25.29
CA ARG A 387 -22.10 2.99 -25.49
C ARG A 387 -23.54 2.81 -25.93
N SER A 388 -24.44 3.44 -25.18
CA SER A 388 -25.83 3.58 -25.60
C SER A 388 -25.94 4.76 -26.57
N LEU A 389 -26.38 4.47 -27.79
CA LEU A 389 -26.68 5.46 -28.82
C LEU A 389 -28.20 5.57 -28.98
N LYS A 390 -28.67 6.80 -29.18
CA LYS A 390 -30.05 7.06 -29.58
C LYS A 390 -30.02 7.50 -31.04
N VAL A 391 -30.46 6.63 -31.94
CA VAL A 391 -30.45 6.90 -33.38
C VAL A 391 -31.84 7.31 -33.83
N ILE A 392 -31.92 8.42 -34.56
CA ILE A 392 -33.13 8.91 -35.21
C ILE A 392 -33.16 8.35 -36.63
N TRP A 393 -34.07 7.43 -36.87
CA TRP A 393 -34.28 6.88 -38.20
C TRP A 393 -35.20 7.78 -39.00
N ILE A 394 -34.76 8.18 -40.19
CA ILE A 394 -35.54 8.98 -41.12
C ILE A 394 -36.11 8.03 -42.18
N GLY A 395 -37.42 7.79 -42.11
CA GLY A 395 -38.15 6.98 -43.07
C GLY A 395 -38.27 7.61 -44.47
N ILE A 396 -38.75 6.81 -45.43
CA ILE A 396 -38.91 7.17 -46.87
C ILE A 396 -39.88 8.36 -47.07
N GLN A 397 -40.81 8.55 -46.14
CA GLN A 397 -41.71 9.70 -46.09
C GLN A 397 -41.20 10.61 -44.97
N THR A 398 -40.89 11.86 -45.30
CA THR A 398 -40.19 12.88 -44.49
C THR A 398 -40.91 13.33 -43.21
N ARG A 399 -41.70 12.47 -42.54
CA ARG A 399 -42.46 12.80 -41.32
C ARG A 399 -42.51 11.72 -40.24
N GLU A 400 -41.88 10.56 -40.40
CA GLU A 400 -41.75 9.58 -39.31
C GLU A 400 -40.30 9.51 -38.82
N GLU A 401 -40.04 10.21 -37.72
CA GLU A 401 -38.81 10.09 -36.93
C GLU A 401 -39.02 8.97 -35.90
N ALA A 402 -38.39 7.82 -36.11
CA ALA A 402 -38.43 6.72 -35.16
C ALA A 402 -37.11 6.65 -34.37
N PHE A 403 -37.21 6.51 -33.06
CA PHE A 403 -36.05 6.42 -32.18
C PHE A 403 -35.67 4.97 -31.92
N TYR A 404 -34.42 4.62 -32.23
CA TYR A 404 -33.86 3.31 -31.97
C TYR A 404 -32.72 3.41 -30.95
N PRO A 405 -32.91 2.91 -29.72
CA PRO A 405 -31.82 2.76 -28.77
C PRO A 405 -30.94 1.59 -29.22
N VAL A 406 -29.65 1.85 -29.40
CA VAL A 406 -28.66 0.85 -29.81
C VAL A 406 -27.53 0.82 -28.79
N LEU A 407 -27.23 -0.36 -28.26
CA LEU A 407 -26.11 -0.58 -27.33
C LEU A 407 -24.99 -1.31 -28.07
N LEU A 408 -23.84 -0.67 -28.24
CA LEU A 408 -22.68 -1.24 -28.92
C LEU A 408 -21.38 -0.94 -28.18
N PRO A 409 -20.36 -1.80 -28.26
CA PRO A 409 -19.01 -1.49 -27.78
C PRO A 409 -18.47 -0.20 -28.40
N ARG A 410 -17.75 0.62 -27.61
CA ARG A 410 -17.09 1.85 -28.07
C ARG A 410 -16.07 1.59 -29.20
N THR A 411 -15.50 0.39 -29.26
CA THR A 411 -14.57 -0.06 -30.30
C THR A 411 -15.25 -0.53 -31.58
N SER A 412 -16.57 -0.80 -31.55
CA SER A 412 -17.34 -1.19 -32.72
C SER A 412 -17.30 -0.09 -33.78
N LYS A 413 -17.53 -0.48 -35.02
CA LYS A 413 -17.52 0.41 -36.17
C LYS A 413 -18.92 0.95 -36.44
N ILE A 414 -19.01 2.10 -37.10
CA ILE A 414 -20.29 2.64 -37.59
C ILE A 414 -20.99 1.65 -38.52
N ARG A 415 -20.23 0.81 -39.24
CA ARG A 415 -20.80 -0.33 -39.99
C ARG A 415 -21.60 -1.29 -39.12
N ASP A 416 -21.13 -1.59 -37.91
CA ASP A 416 -21.82 -2.52 -37.01
C ASP A 416 -23.16 -1.94 -36.54
N LEU A 417 -23.18 -0.63 -36.28
CA LEU A 417 -24.39 0.14 -36.02
C LEU A 417 -25.36 0.10 -37.21
N ALA A 418 -24.88 0.34 -38.42
CA ALA A 418 -25.69 0.27 -39.64
C ALA A 418 -26.29 -1.14 -39.84
N ASN A 419 -25.50 -2.19 -39.64
CA ASN A 419 -25.96 -3.58 -39.75
C ASN A 419 -27.04 -3.91 -38.71
N GLN A 420 -26.88 -3.45 -37.47
CA GLN A 420 -27.88 -3.65 -36.42
C GLN A 420 -29.17 -2.88 -36.72
N LEU A 421 -29.07 -1.64 -37.20
CA LEU A 421 -30.24 -0.88 -37.64
C LEU A 421 -30.97 -1.57 -38.80
N ALA A 422 -30.24 -2.12 -39.78
CA ALA A 422 -30.81 -2.84 -40.92
C ALA A 422 -31.65 -4.06 -40.53
N GLN A 423 -31.39 -4.67 -39.36
CA GLN A 423 -32.19 -5.79 -38.84
C GLN A 423 -33.49 -5.33 -38.16
N ILE A 424 -33.55 -4.08 -37.70
CA ILE A 424 -34.64 -3.55 -36.88
C ILE A 424 -35.58 -2.67 -37.71
N VAL A 425 -35.06 -2.00 -38.74
CA VAL A 425 -35.82 -1.09 -39.60
C VAL A 425 -36.30 -1.79 -40.87
N THR A 426 -37.45 -1.36 -41.39
CA THR A 426 -37.96 -1.87 -42.68
C THR A 426 -37.26 -1.15 -43.82
N LEU A 427 -36.44 -1.87 -44.59
CA LEU A 427 -35.76 -1.35 -45.77
C LEU A 427 -36.66 -1.39 -47.01
N THR A 428 -36.48 -0.43 -47.92
CA THR A 428 -37.25 -0.37 -49.18
C THR A 428 -37.00 -1.61 -50.04
N PRO A 429 -38.06 -2.34 -50.46
CA PRO A 429 -37.92 -3.42 -51.44
C PRO A 429 -37.31 -2.89 -52.75
N GLY A 430 -36.14 -3.40 -53.14
CA GLY A 430 -35.42 -2.95 -54.34
C GLY A 430 -34.52 -1.71 -54.16
N GLY A 431 -34.34 -1.22 -52.92
CA GLY A 431 -33.40 -0.14 -52.60
C GLY A 431 -31.93 -0.60 -52.53
N THR A 432 -31.00 0.34 -52.28
CA THR A 432 -29.56 0.04 -52.18
C THR A 432 -29.19 -0.84 -50.99
N GLY A 433 -30.07 -0.94 -49.99
CA GLY A 433 -29.84 -1.69 -48.74
C GLY A 433 -28.73 -1.12 -47.85
N LYS A 434 -28.10 0.00 -48.24
CA LYS A 434 -27.03 0.65 -47.48
C LYS A 434 -27.62 1.74 -46.59
N ILE A 435 -27.24 1.74 -45.33
CA ILE A 435 -27.64 2.77 -44.35
C ILE A 435 -26.47 3.73 -44.18
N ARG A 436 -26.73 5.03 -44.29
CA ARG A 436 -25.78 6.05 -43.83
C ARG A 436 -26.14 6.56 -42.46
N VAL A 437 -25.11 6.93 -41.70
CA VAL A 437 -25.23 7.50 -40.37
C VAL A 437 -24.58 8.88 -40.38
N PHE A 438 -25.29 9.90 -39.89
CA PHE A 438 -24.83 11.29 -39.93
C PHE A 438 -25.31 12.09 -38.72
N GLU A 439 -24.61 13.16 -38.38
CA GLU A 439 -25.06 14.17 -37.41
C GLU A 439 -25.59 15.42 -38.14
N VAL A 440 -26.56 16.10 -37.52
CA VAL A 440 -27.05 17.41 -37.96
C VAL A 440 -26.62 18.43 -36.91
N SER A 441 -25.80 19.40 -37.29
CA SER A 441 -25.39 20.48 -36.39
C SER A 441 -26.53 21.47 -36.13
N LYS A 442 -26.40 22.30 -35.08
CA LYS A 442 -27.38 23.37 -34.78
C LYS A 442 -27.56 24.38 -35.93
N ASP A 443 -26.58 24.48 -36.82
CA ASP A 443 -26.61 25.33 -38.01
C ASP A 443 -27.20 24.62 -39.26
N GLY A 444 -27.78 23.42 -39.09
CA GLY A 444 -28.39 22.64 -40.17
C GLY A 444 -27.39 21.95 -41.11
N LYS A 445 -26.09 21.94 -40.78
CA LYS A 445 -25.08 21.23 -41.59
C LYS A 445 -25.07 19.75 -41.23
N THR A 446 -25.12 18.90 -42.25
CA THR A 446 -24.97 17.44 -42.09
C THR A 446 -23.51 17.04 -42.19
N LYS A 447 -23.07 16.18 -41.27
CA LYS A 447 -21.76 15.54 -41.31
C LYS A 447 -21.93 14.03 -41.25
N GLU A 448 -21.46 13.34 -42.27
CA GLU A 448 -21.56 11.90 -42.39
C GLU A 448 -20.40 11.20 -41.68
N PHE A 449 -20.69 10.11 -40.98
CA PHE A 449 -19.69 9.24 -40.37
C PHE A 449 -19.27 8.15 -41.36
N MET A 450 -17.98 7.86 -41.42
CA MET A 450 -17.45 6.79 -42.27
C MET A 450 -17.70 5.43 -41.63
N ASP A 451 -17.90 4.39 -42.45
CA ASP A 451 -18.01 3.00 -42.01
C ASP A 451 -16.91 2.55 -41.05
N SER A 452 -15.69 3.07 -41.24
CA SER A 452 -14.49 2.74 -40.47
C SER A 452 -14.37 3.50 -39.15
N ASP A 453 -15.19 4.52 -38.93
CA ASP A 453 -15.20 5.31 -37.70
C ASP A 453 -15.67 4.44 -36.53
N THR A 454 -15.15 4.72 -35.35
CA THR A 454 -15.51 3.99 -34.13
C THR A 454 -16.71 4.61 -33.45
N ILE A 455 -17.54 3.80 -32.82
CA ILE A 455 -18.66 4.29 -32.01
C ILE A 455 -18.17 5.24 -30.90
N GLY A 456 -16.97 5.03 -30.36
CA GLY A 456 -16.36 5.91 -29.36
C GLY A 456 -16.03 7.33 -29.84
N SER A 457 -15.87 7.57 -31.16
CA SER A 457 -15.52 8.89 -31.70
C SER A 457 -16.73 9.78 -32.00
N VAL A 458 -17.96 9.26 -31.89
CA VAL A 458 -19.18 10.07 -32.03
C VAL A 458 -19.27 11.04 -30.83
N PRO A 459 -19.55 12.34 -31.01
CA PRO A 459 -19.71 13.26 -29.87
C PRO A 459 -20.91 12.88 -28.96
N ASP A 460 -20.88 13.21 -27.67
CA ASP A 460 -21.98 12.88 -26.73
C ASP A 460 -23.20 13.82 -26.84
N GLN A 461 -23.04 14.99 -27.45
CA GLN A 461 -24.07 16.04 -27.52
C GLN A 461 -24.70 16.19 -28.90
N VAL A 462 -24.56 15.20 -29.79
CA VAL A 462 -25.12 15.26 -31.14
C VAL A 462 -26.28 14.28 -31.29
N ASP A 463 -27.30 14.73 -32.00
CA ASP A 463 -28.37 13.84 -32.46
C ASP A 463 -27.86 13.05 -33.67
N LEU A 464 -27.89 11.73 -33.53
CA LEU A 464 -27.40 10.80 -34.56
C LEU A 464 -28.58 10.37 -35.43
N TYR A 465 -28.47 10.62 -36.73
CA TYR A 465 -29.50 10.28 -37.71
C TYR A 465 -29.04 9.14 -38.61
N ALA A 466 -29.98 8.31 -39.06
CA ALA A 466 -29.72 7.25 -40.03
C ALA A 466 -30.83 7.17 -41.08
N GLU A 467 -30.44 6.94 -42.34
CA GLU A 467 -31.39 6.75 -43.43
C GLU A 467 -30.81 5.83 -44.52
N VAL A 468 -31.67 5.33 -45.42
CA VAL A 468 -31.25 4.53 -46.56
C VAL A 468 -30.55 5.41 -47.60
N TRP A 469 -29.37 4.98 -48.06
CA TRP A 469 -28.58 5.66 -49.08
C TRP A 469 -29.32 5.69 -50.43
N ALA A 470 -29.75 6.86 -50.87
CA ALA A 470 -30.28 7.07 -52.22
C ALA A 470 -29.17 7.54 -53.17
N HIS A 471 -29.09 6.98 -54.39
CA HIS A 471 -28.10 7.37 -55.40
C HIS A 471 -28.36 8.76 -56.04
N THR A 472 -29.32 9.54 -55.56
CA THR A 472 -29.59 10.88 -56.10
C THR A 472 -30.38 11.72 -55.11
N ARG A 473 -29.73 12.70 -54.47
CA ARG A 473 -30.40 13.91 -53.96
C ARG A 473 -29.84 15.08 -54.75
N THR A 474 -30.50 15.43 -55.85
CA THR A 474 -30.37 16.76 -56.45
C THR A 474 -30.89 17.76 -55.41
N TYR A 475 -30.06 18.72 -55.04
CA TYR A 475 -30.48 19.87 -54.26
C TYR A 475 -31.57 20.61 -55.02
N ASN A 476 -32.78 20.67 -54.46
CA ASN A 476 -33.76 21.71 -54.77
C ASN A 476 -34.18 22.32 -53.44
N VAL A 477 -33.43 23.32 -53.00
CA VAL A 477 -33.90 24.32 -52.04
C VAL A 477 -34.06 25.61 -52.82
N ILE A 478 -35.19 25.75 -53.53
CA ILE A 478 -35.81 27.04 -53.82
C ILE A 478 -37.31 26.73 -53.94
N ASP A 479 -38.08 27.12 -52.93
CA ASP A 479 -39.13 28.14 -53.06
C ASP A 479 -40.09 28.02 -51.88
N LEU A 480 -40.13 29.04 -51.03
CA LEU A 480 -41.27 29.44 -50.20
C LEU A 480 -40.89 30.78 -49.54
N ALA A 481 -40.76 31.81 -50.37
CA ALA A 481 -40.72 33.20 -49.92
C ALA A 481 -41.42 34.11 -50.93
N THR A 482 -42.75 33.97 -51.07
CA THR A 482 -43.69 35.11 -51.19
C THR A 482 -45.13 34.60 -51.32
N GLN A 483 -45.95 34.84 -50.30
CA GLN A 483 -47.36 35.18 -50.51
C GLN A 483 -47.78 36.10 -49.37
N GLU A 484 -47.75 37.40 -49.66
CA GLU A 484 -48.54 38.40 -48.98
C GLU A 484 -50.03 38.09 -49.19
N ILE A 485 -50.82 38.18 -48.11
CA ILE A 485 -52.28 38.37 -48.14
C ILE A 485 -52.59 39.53 -47.17
N PRO A 486 -53.48 40.47 -47.54
CA PRO A 486 -53.46 41.84 -47.05
C PRO A 486 -54.21 42.00 -45.73
N ARG A 487 -53.84 43.03 -44.96
CA ARG A 487 -54.71 43.57 -43.90
C ARG A 487 -55.42 44.83 -44.40
N ALA A 488 -56.74 44.77 -44.31
CA ALA A 488 -57.61 45.93 -44.15
C ALA A 488 -57.29 46.69 -42.85
#